data_AF-A0A8H7GRC1-F1
#
_entry.id   AF-A0A8H7GRC1-F1
#
_cell.length_a   1.000
_cell.length_b   1.000
_cell.length_c   1.000
_cell.angle_alpha   90.00
_cell.angle_beta   90.00
_cell.angle_gamma   90.00
#
_symmetry.space_group_name_H-M   'P 1'
#
loop_
_entity.id
_entity.type
_entity.pdbx_description
1 polymer ?
#
loop_
_entity_poly.entity_id
_entity_poly.type
_entity_poly.pdbx_seq_one_letter_code
_entity_poly.pdbx_strand_id
1 'polypeptide(L)'
;MLAKKKGEWRHLQNYLHMASSVVGLPWMEGTLDLSFLEEYIVRTCKAESVRAFGEEDVAQYIDTRKRVIRVETNALPDGPERDLALADVDDLIRKILRKAPSPHYTIIITSDEVSPVHPVPEMAITDMPQLFELFHDVVNDPRREHELERNAYMYQEVEPYWNDGADPTQLYLQKKNHDEVHLFDSVHWQKNEKLVATVAMMVASLILIQTLNFGRWLKDKILQSKQKLA
;
A
#
# COMPACT_ATOMS: atom_id res chain seq x y z
N MET A 1 7.30 -31.29 25.53
CA MET A 1 6.32 -30.23 25.80
C MET A 1 6.73 -28.86 25.23
N LEU A 2 8.00 -28.42 25.33
CA LEU A 2 8.48 -27.16 24.74
C LEU A 2 8.36 -27.05 23.21
N ALA A 3 8.56 -28.15 22.48
CA ALA A 3 8.37 -28.19 21.01
C ALA A 3 6.90 -27.99 20.57
N LYS A 4 5.93 -28.24 21.45
CA LYS A 4 4.49 -28.04 21.17
C LYS A 4 4.13 -26.55 21.25
N LYS A 5 4.69 -25.83 22.24
CA LYS A 5 4.50 -24.37 22.44
C LYS A 5 4.99 -23.51 21.27
N LYS A 6 6.02 -23.96 20.52
CA LYS A 6 6.51 -23.26 19.30
C LYS A 6 5.46 -23.16 18.19
N GLY A 7 4.47 -24.06 18.16
CA GLY A 7 3.39 -24.02 17.18
C GLY A 7 2.29 -22.99 17.50
N GLU A 8 2.03 -22.74 18.80
CA GLU A 8 0.87 -21.98 19.27
C GLU A 8 1.05 -20.46 19.14
N TRP A 9 2.29 -19.95 19.24
CA TRP A 9 2.61 -18.51 19.17
C TRP A 9 3.51 -18.15 17.98
N ARG A 10 3.25 -18.77 16.83
CA ARG A 10 4.15 -18.68 15.68
C ARG A 10 4.32 -17.25 15.19
N HIS A 11 3.24 -16.47 15.12
CA HIS A 11 3.28 -15.11 14.58
C HIS A 11 3.99 -14.17 15.54
N LEU A 12 3.57 -14.14 16.80
CA LEU A 12 4.21 -13.36 17.84
C LEU A 12 5.71 -13.69 17.94
N GLN A 13 6.08 -14.97 17.94
CA GLN A 13 7.48 -15.37 18.01
C GLN A 13 8.29 -14.80 16.82
N ASN A 14 7.73 -14.82 15.60
CA ASN A 14 8.38 -14.22 14.44
C ASN A 14 8.53 -12.70 14.60
N TYR A 15 7.51 -12.00 15.12
CA TYR A 15 7.60 -10.56 15.39
C TYR A 15 8.63 -10.24 16.46
N LEU A 16 8.70 -11.04 17.53
CA LEU A 16 9.73 -10.89 18.55
C LEU A 16 11.13 -11.10 17.94
N HIS A 17 11.32 -12.09 17.06
CA HIS A 17 12.59 -12.28 16.35
C HIS A 17 12.99 -11.08 15.47
N MET A 18 12.02 -10.40 14.85
CA MET A 18 12.26 -9.19 14.05
C MET A 18 12.44 -7.92 14.90
N ALA A 19 11.93 -7.91 16.13
CA ALA A 19 12.05 -6.76 17.01
C ALA A 19 13.52 -6.48 17.38
N SER A 20 13.90 -5.21 17.32
CA SER A 20 15.23 -4.73 17.71
C SER A 20 15.50 -4.96 19.20
N SER A 21 14.48 -4.73 20.04
CA SER A 21 14.56 -4.90 21.49
C SER A 21 13.45 -5.84 21.96
N VAL A 22 13.79 -6.84 22.75
CA VAL A 22 12.85 -7.74 23.41
C VAL A 22 13.27 -7.84 24.87
N VAL A 23 12.37 -7.52 25.78
CA VAL A 23 12.58 -7.65 27.23
C VAL A 23 11.60 -8.70 27.73
N GLY A 24 12.12 -9.81 28.22
CA GLY A 24 11.33 -10.78 28.97
C GLY A 24 11.32 -10.38 30.44
N LEU A 25 10.14 -10.40 31.05
CA LEU A 25 10.02 -10.32 32.51
C LEU A 25 9.83 -11.76 33.02
N PRO A 26 10.85 -12.40 33.60
CA PRO A 26 10.68 -13.69 34.23
C PRO A 26 9.70 -13.57 35.39
N TRP A 27 8.88 -14.60 35.56
CA TRP A 27 8.06 -14.93 36.74
C TRP A 27 7.96 -13.81 37.79
N MET A 28 6.89 -13.00 37.71
CA MET A 28 6.64 -11.92 38.65
C MET A 28 5.67 -12.36 39.76
N GLU A 29 5.90 -11.90 40.98
CA GLU A 29 4.96 -12.09 42.09
C GLU A 29 3.78 -11.12 41.92
N GLY A 30 2.60 -11.66 41.62
CA GLY A 30 1.36 -10.90 41.46
C GLY A 30 1.07 -10.45 40.03
N THR A 31 0.11 -9.55 39.90
CA THR A 31 -0.37 -9.04 38.60
C THR A 31 0.17 -7.65 38.33
N LEU A 32 0.29 -7.30 37.05
CA LEU A 32 0.71 -5.99 36.62
C LEU A 32 -0.49 -5.04 36.57
N ASP A 33 -0.39 -3.86 37.18
CA ASP A 33 -1.41 -2.82 37.03
C ASP A 33 -1.32 -2.19 35.63
N LEU A 34 -2.05 -2.79 34.69
CA LEU A 34 -2.12 -2.35 33.30
C LEU A 34 -2.72 -0.95 33.15
N SER A 35 -3.64 -0.58 34.04
CA SER A 35 -4.32 0.72 33.98
C SER A 35 -3.36 1.84 34.40
N PHE A 36 -2.59 1.63 35.46
CA PHE A 36 -1.53 2.55 35.84
C PHE A 36 -0.48 2.73 34.74
N LEU A 37 -0.04 1.64 34.11
CA LEU A 37 0.94 1.70 33.02
C LEU A 37 0.41 2.47 31.80
N GLU A 38 -0.84 2.19 31.41
CA GLU A 38 -1.53 2.89 30.33
C GLU A 38 -1.56 4.40 30.61
N GLU A 39 -2.05 4.81 31.79
CA GLU A 39 -2.12 6.21 32.21
C GLU A 39 -0.74 6.87 32.28
N TYR A 40 0.25 6.16 32.81
CA TYR A 40 1.62 6.66 32.92
C TYR A 40 2.23 6.94 31.55
N ILE A 41 2.06 6.03 30.58
CA ILE A 41 2.58 6.19 29.21
C ILE A 41 1.82 7.31 28.50
N VAL A 42 0.49 7.36 28.62
CA VAL A 42 -0.33 8.44 28.04
C VAL A 42 0.13 9.80 28.55
N ARG A 43 0.32 9.94 29.87
CA ARG A 43 0.74 11.19 30.51
C ARG A 43 2.15 11.61 30.11
N THR A 44 3.08 10.67 30.10
CA THR A 44 4.51 10.95 29.90
C THR A 44 4.86 11.13 28.42
N CYS A 45 4.30 10.29 27.56
CA CYS A 45 4.63 10.24 26.14
C CYS A 45 3.63 10.99 25.24
N LYS A 46 2.56 11.57 25.82
CA LYS A 46 1.43 12.16 25.08
C LYS A 46 0.85 11.16 24.06
N ALA A 47 0.77 9.90 24.48
CA ALA A 47 0.27 8.82 23.64
C ALA A 47 -1.26 8.78 23.66
N GLU A 48 -1.84 8.29 22.58
CA GLU A 48 -3.27 7.98 22.49
C GLU A 48 -3.51 6.56 22.98
N SER A 49 -4.49 6.35 23.85
CA SER A 49 -4.87 4.99 24.29
C SER A 49 -6.00 4.45 23.41
N VAL A 50 -5.84 3.20 22.99
CA VAL A 50 -6.85 2.43 22.27
C VAL A 50 -7.02 1.10 23.00
N ARG A 51 -8.25 0.80 23.42
CA ARG A 51 -8.62 -0.53 23.92
C ARG A 51 -9.18 -1.33 22.76
N ALA A 52 -8.59 -2.49 22.51
CA ALA A 52 -8.94 -3.36 21.40
C ALA A 52 -9.40 -4.72 21.93
N PHE A 53 -10.62 -5.11 21.56
CA PHE A 53 -11.17 -6.45 21.72
C PHE A 53 -11.12 -7.21 20.39
N GLY A 54 -11.12 -6.47 19.28
CA GLY A 54 -10.99 -6.99 17.92
C GLY A 54 -10.01 -6.17 17.06
N GLU A 55 -9.87 -6.59 15.80
CA GLU A 55 -8.99 -5.92 14.84
C GLU A 55 -9.56 -4.56 14.41
N GLU A 56 -10.88 -4.45 14.37
CA GLU A 56 -11.68 -3.29 13.98
C GLU A 56 -11.49 -2.08 14.90
N ASP A 57 -11.17 -2.31 16.17
CA ASP A 57 -10.95 -1.25 17.16
C ASP A 57 -9.66 -0.47 16.89
N VAL A 58 -8.72 -1.08 16.16
CA VAL A 58 -7.44 -0.47 15.81
C VAL A 58 -7.57 0.23 14.46
N ALA A 59 -7.61 1.56 14.51
CA ALA A 59 -7.59 2.39 13.31
C ALA A 59 -6.31 2.15 12.49
N GLN A 60 -6.46 2.07 11.17
CA GLN A 60 -5.34 1.95 10.24
C GLN A 60 -4.34 3.10 10.45
N TYR A 61 -3.04 2.78 10.35
CA TYR A 61 -1.98 3.74 10.58
C TYR A 61 -2.13 5.01 9.72
N ILE A 62 -2.25 6.13 10.42
CA ILE A 62 -2.13 7.48 9.87
C ILE A 62 -1.09 8.18 10.74
N ASP A 63 0.01 8.55 10.10
CA ASP A 63 1.30 8.95 10.64
C ASP A 63 1.23 10.26 11.44
N THR A 64 0.80 10.21 12.71
CA THR A 64 0.68 11.45 13.51
C THR A 64 1.03 11.34 15.00
N ARG A 65 0.81 10.21 15.70
CA ARG A 65 1.00 10.13 17.18
C ARG A 65 1.38 8.75 17.71
N LYS A 66 2.11 8.73 18.84
CA LYS A 66 2.40 7.53 19.64
C LYS A 66 1.09 6.95 20.19
N ARG A 67 0.97 5.62 20.23
CA ARG A 67 -0.26 4.94 20.69
C ARG A 67 0.08 3.86 21.71
N VAL A 68 -0.80 3.67 22.68
CA VAL A 68 -0.84 2.53 23.58
C VAL A 68 -2.04 1.70 23.15
N ILE A 69 -1.81 0.48 22.70
CA ILE A 69 -2.89 -0.44 22.32
C ILE A 69 -2.99 -1.50 23.41
N ARG A 70 -4.07 -1.45 24.19
CA ARG A 70 -4.39 -2.45 25.20
C ARG A 70 -5.30 -3.49 24.57
N VAL A 71 -4.78 -4.69 24.40
CA VAL A 71 -5.55 -5.84 23.88
C VAL A 71 -6.03 -6.67 25.05
N GLU A 72 -7.33 -6.81 25.20
CA GLU A 72 -7.93 -7.67 26.22
C GLU A 72 -8.49 -8.92 25.56
N THR A 73 -7.97 -10.08 25.96
CA THR A 73 -8.40 -11.38 25.45
C THR A 73 -9.26 -12.08 26.48
N ASN A 74 -10.23 -12.86 26.02
CA ASN A 74 -11.02 -13.71 26.92
C ASN A 74 -10.13 -14.73 27.64
N ALA A 75 -10.58 -15.19 28.81
CA ALA A 75 -9.94 -16.29 29.52
C ALA A 75 -9.80 -17.52 28.62
N LEU A 76 -8.63 -18.15 28.66
CA LEU A 76 -8.36 -19.33 27.85
C LEU A 76 -9.20 -20.52 28.33
N PRO A 77 -9.86 -21.27 27.42
CA PRO A 77 -10.63 -22.44 27.80
C PRO A 77 -9.73 -23.56 28.32
N ASP A 78 -10.31 -24.46 29.11
CA ASP A 78 -9.64 -25.68 29.56
C ASP A 78 -9.74 -26.79 28.50
N GLY A 79 -8.68 -27.58 28.36
CA GLY A 79 -8.66 -28.75 27.47
C GLY A 79 -8.19 -28.45 26.03
N PRO A 80 -8.61 -29.25 25.03
CA PRO A 80 -8.04 -29.23 23.68
C PRO A 80 -8.38 -27.95 22.88
N GLU A 81 -9.42 -27.22 23.27
CA GLU A 81 -9.81 -25.95 22.64
C GLU A 81 -8.84 -24.80 22.98
N ARG A 82 -8.02 -24.97 24.03
CA ARG A 82 -7.02 -24.00 24.45
C ARG A 82 -6.03 -23.67 23.33
N ASP A 83 -5.57 -24.68 22.61
CA ASP A 83 -4.56 -24.52 21.55
C ASP A 83 -5.14 -23.68 20.38
N LEU A 84 -6.45 -23.81 20.10
CA LEU A 84 -7.15 -23.01 19.09
C LEU A 84 -7.34 -21.56 19.55
N ALA A 85 -7.78 -21.35 20.79
CA ALA A 85 -7.94 -20.01 21.36
C ALA A 85 -6.60 -19.25 21.39
N LEU A 86 -5.49 -19.94 21.68
CA LEU A 86 -4.15 -19.36 21.61
C LEU A 86 -3.78 -18.94 20.18
N ALA A 87 -4.07 -19.78 19.19
CA ALA A 87 -3.81 -19.45 17.78
C ALA A 87 -4.65 -18.24 17.32
N ASP A 88 -5.91 -18.14 17.74
CA ASP A 88 -6.77 -17.00 17.43
C ASP A 88 -6.24 -15.69 18.02
N VAL A 89 -5.72 -15.74 19.25
CA VAL A 89 -5.04 -14.60 19.89
C VAL A 89 -3.75 -14.22 19.15
N ASP A 90 -2.94 -15.20 18.75
CA ASP A 90 -1.72 -14.96 17.97
C ASP A 90 -2.05 -14.29 16.61
N ASP A 91 -3.12 -14.73 15.95
CA ASP A 91 -3.62 -14.13 14.71
C ASP A 91 -4.19 -12.72 14.93
N LEU A 92 -4.87 -12.46 16.04
CA LEU A 92 -5.34 -11.11 16.41
C LEU A 92 -4.16 -10.14 16.56
N ILE A 93 -3.13 -10.55 17.31
CA ILE A 93 -1.92 -9.73 17.50
C ILE A 93 -1.28 -9.43 16.14
N ARG A 94 -1.14 -10.44 15.28
CA ARG A 94 -0.62 -10.28 13.91
C ARG A 94 -1.42 -9.24 13.12
N LYS A 95 -2.75 -9.31 13.15
CA LYS A 95 -3.61 -8.38 12.42
C LYS A 95 -3.47 -6.95 12.94
N ILE A 96 -3.42 -6.77 14.26
CA ILE A 96 -3.19 -5.46 14.90
C ILE A 96 -1.83 -4.87 14.46
N LEU A 97 -0.76 -5.65 14.53
CA LEU A 97 0.58 -5.19 14.11
C LEU A 97 0.62 -4.82 12.62
N ARG A 98 -0.13 -5.53 11.76
CA ARG A 98 -0.24 -5.20 10.32
C ARG A 98 -1.03 -3.93 10.04
N LYS A 99 -2.03 -3.60 10.86
CA LYS A 99 -2.80 -2.35 10.72
C LYS A 99 -2.05 -1.12 11.23
N ALA A 100 -1.18 -1.32 12.21
CA ALA A 100 -0.38 -0.27 12.83
C ALA A 100 1.12 -0.51 12.59
N PRO A 101 1.62 -0.56 11.34
CA PRO A 101 3.05 -0.68 11.05
C PRO A 101 3.81 0.47 11.71
N SER A 102 4.68 0.17 12.67
CA SER A 102 5.53 1.10 13.38
C SER A 102 6.97 0.58 13.31
N PRO A 103 7.98 1.46 13.14
CA PRO A 103 9.38 1.05 13.23
C PRO A 103 9.76 0.52 14.60
N HIS A 104 9.07 0.96 15.65
CA HIS A 104 9.34 0.55 17.02
C HIS A 104 8.06 0.08 17.70
N TYR A 105 8.10 -1.15 18.23
CA TYR A 105 7.06 -1.70 19.09
C TYR A 105 7.66 -2.11 20.43
N THR A 106 6.88 -1.91 21.48
CA THR A 106 7.11 -2.54 22.77
C THR A 106 5.89 -3.37 23.08
N ILE A 107 6.06 -4.68 23.14
CA ILE A 107 4.97 -5.62 23.43
C ILE A 107 5.16 -6.10 24.86
N ILE A 108 4.15 -5.88 25.69
CA ILE A 108 4.09 -6.39 27.07
C ILE A 108 3.01 -7.46 27.09
N ILE A 109 3.39 -8.68 27.46
CA ILE A 109 2.47 -9.81 27.59
C ILE A 109 2.40 -10.16 29.06
N THR A 110 1.18 -10.16 29.61
CA THR A 110 0.93 -10.47 31.00
C THR A 110 -0.44 -11.12 31.13
N SER A 111 -0.72 -11.64 32.32
CA SER A 111 -2.03 -12.15 32.69
C SER A 111 -2.55 -11.34 33.89
N ASP A 112 -3.84 -11.09 33.87
CA ASP A 112 -4.63 -10.46 34.94
C ASP A 112 -4.98 -11.44 36.07
N GLU A 113 -4.86 -12.74 35.82
CA GLU A 113 -5.06 -13.78 36.83
C GLU A 113 -3.74 -14.41 37.28
N VAL A 114 -3.59 -14.58 38.59
CA VAL A 114 -2.50 -15.36 39.15
C VAL A 114 -2.89 -16.83 39.08
N SER A 115 -2.17 -17.60 38.27
CA SER A 115 -2.33 -19.04 38.30
C SER A 115 -1.74 -19.58 39.62
N PRO A 116 -2.49 -20.41 40.38
CA PRO A 116 -1.95 -21.06 41.57
C PRO A 116 -0.94 -22.12 41.13
N VAL A 117 0.32 -21.73 41.00
CA VAL A 117 1.41 -22.65 40.71
C VAL A 117 1.98 -23.17 42.03
N HIS A 118 2.34 -24.45 42.07
CA HIS A 118 3.10 -24.97 43.21
C HIS A 118 4.36 -24.11 43.41
N PRO A 119 4.70 -23.73 44.66
CA PRO A 119 5.83 -22.85 44.91
C PRO A 119 7.09 -23.49 44.34
N VAL A 120 7.64 -22.85 43.31
CA VAL A 120 8.88 -23.27 42.68
C VAL A 120 10.02 -22.63 43.48
N PRO A 121 10.99 -23.41 43.99
CA PRO A 121 12.15 -22.84 44.67
C PRO A 121 12.90 -21.87 43.75
N GLU A 122 13.34 -20.70 44.26
CA GLU A 122 14.11 -19.72 43.48
C GLU A 122 15.34 -20.32 42.80
N MET A 123 15.99 -21.30 43.45
CA MET A 123 17.13 -22.03 42.88
C MET A 123 16.75 -22.71 41.56
N ALA A 124 15.56 -23.32 41.47
CA ALA A 124 15.13 -24.00 40.25
C ALA A 124 14.84 -23.01 39.12
N ILE A 125 14.32 -21.82 39.45
CA ILE A 125 14.10 -20.73 38.49
C ILE A 125 15.44 -20.22 37.95
N THR A 126 16.43 -20.06 38.83
CA THR A 126 17.77 -19.55 38.49
C THR A 126 18.58 -20.57 37.67
N ASP A 127 18.50 -21.85 38.03
CA ASP A 127 19.28 -22.92 37.37
C ASP A 127 18.70 -23.31 36.00
N MET A 128 17.38 -23.16 35.81
CA MET A 128 16.67 -23.58 34.59
C MET A 128 15.67 -22.53 34.08
N PRO A 129 16.11 -21.31 33.74
CA PRO A 129 15.22 -20.23 33.31
C PRO A 129 14.39 -20.58 32.07
N GLN A 130 14.90 -21.44 31.18
CA GLN A 130 14.20 -21.91 29.98
C GLN A 130 12.85 -22.63 30.24
N LEU A 131 12.62 -23.08 31.47
CA LEU A 131 11.37 -23.75 31.85
C LEU A 131 10.28 -22.78 32.32
N PHE A 132 10.68 -21.59 32.78
CA PHE A 132 9.80 -20.64 33.48
C PHE A 132 9.59 -19.36 32.68
N GLU A 133 10.53 -18.99 31.82
CA GLU A 133 10.43 -17.79 30.98
C GLU A 133 9.66 -18.03 29.68
N LEU A 134 8.75 -17.11 29.36
CA LEU A 134 8.12 -17.05 28.04
C LEU A 134 9.16 -16.61 27.00
N PHE A 135 9.23 -17.37 25.90
CA PHE A 135 10.15 -17.10 24.79
C PHE A 135 11.63 -16.96 25.20
N HIS A 136 12.08 -17.75 26.19
CA HIS A 136 13.48 -17.75 26.66
C HIS A 136 14.50 -17.77 25.50
N ASP A 137 14.29 -18.65 24.51
CA ASP A 137 15.12 -18.77 23.29
C ASP A 137 15.26 -17.44 22.51
N VAL A 138 14.27 -16.55 22.60
CA VAL A 138 14.22 -15.29 21.86
C VAL A 138 14.75 -14.14 22.72
N VAL A 139 14.36 -14.10 24.00
CA VAL A 139 14.75 -13.04 24.94
C VAL A 139 16.26 -13.11 25.19
N ASN A 140 16.78 -14.30 25.48
CA ASN A 140 18.18 -14.52 25.87
C ASN A 140 19.05 -15.01 24.69
N ASP A 141 18.68 -14.68 23.45
CA ASP A 141 19.50 -14.96 22.27
C ASP A 141 20.82 -14.16 22.37
N PRO A 142 22.02 -14.80 22.38
CA PRO A 142 23.30 -14.10 22.46
C PRO A 142 23.50 -13.05 21.37
N ARG A 143 22.84 -13.21 20.22
CA ARG A 143 22.90 -12.24 19.12
C ARG A 143 22.28 -10.88 19.49
N ARG A 144 21.52 -10.79 20.57
CA ARG A 144 20.84 -9.57 21.04
C ARG A 144 21.66 -8.74 22.02
N GLU A 145 22.83 -9.21 22.43
CA GLU A 145 23.75 -8.42 23.27
C GLU A 145 24.20 -7.11 22.60
N HIS A 146 24.08 -7.02 21.28
CA HIS A 146 24.41 -5.82 20.51
C HIS A 146 23.12 -5.23 19.92
N GLU A 147 22.95 -3.93 20.11
CA GLU A 147 21.85 -3.16 19.51
C GLU A 147 22.02 -3.16 17.99
N LEU A 148 21.33 -4.09 17.33
CA LEU A 148 21.28 -4.24 15.89
C LEU A 148 19.85 -4.09 15.43
N GLU A 149 19.63 -3.25 14.43
CA GLU A 149 18.37 -3.20 13.72
C GLU A 149 18.24 -4.51 12.93
N ARG A 150 17.20 -5.30 13.26
CA ARG A 150 16.97 -6.67 12.72
C ARG A 150 15.94 -6.70 11.60
N ASN A 151 15.22 -5.60 11.38
CA ASN A 151 14.18 -5.47 10.37
C ASN A 151 14.65 -4.60 9.18
N ALA A 152 15.97 -4.60 8.90
CA ALA A 152 16.60 -3.71 7.93
C ALA A 152 16.05 -3.91 6.52
N TYR A 153 15.55 -5.11 6.22
CA TYR A 153 14.98 -5.44 4.92
C TYR A 153 13.69 -4.64 4.62
N MET A 154 12.94 -4.18 5.64
CA MET A 154 11.78 -3.31 5.43
C MET A 154 12.17 -1.87 5.10
N TYR A 155 13.38 -1.45 5.49
CA TYR A 155 13.91 -0.11 5.30
C TYR A 155 15.05 -0.07 4.28
N GLN A 156 15.27 -1.16 3.52
CA GLN A 156 16.10 -1.07 2.33
C GLN A 156 15.51 0.04 1.47
N GLU A 157 16.34 1.02 1.14
CA GLU A 157 16.01 2.07 0.17
C GLU A 157 15.73 1.36 -1.15
N VAL A 158 14.48 0.93 -1.32
CA VAL A 158 13.97 0.57 -2.63
C VAL A 158 14.03 1.88 -3.39
N GLU A 159 14.98 1.97 -4.32
CA GLU A 159 15.08 3.13 -5.19
C GLU A 159 13.67 3.40 -5.73
N PRO A 160 13.11 4.60 -5.50
CA PRO A 160 11.77 4.88 -5.95
C PRO A 160 11.72 4.59 -7.44
N TYR A 161 10.71 3.84 -7.88
CA TYR A 161 10.50 3.60 -9.30
C TYR A 161 10.15 4.95 -9.94
N TRP A 162 11.19 5.64 -10.40
CA TRP A 162 11.04 6.78 -11.28
C TRP A 162 10.56 6.20 -12.58
N ASN A 163 9.30 6.49 -12.90
CA ASN A 163 8.84 6.30 -14.26
C ASN A 163 9.69 7.25 -15.10
N ASP A 164 10.73 6.73 -15.75
CA ASP A 164 11.47 7.41 -16.81
C ASP A 164 10.47 7.63 -17.95
N GLY A 165 9.58 8.61 -17.76
CA GLY A 165 8.54 8.93 -18.69
C GLY A 165 9.21 9.17 -20.04
N ALA A 166 8.71 8.48 -21.07
CA ALA A 166 9.19 8.67 -22.43
C ALA A 166 9.28 10.18 -22.71
N ASP A 167 10.41 10.61 -23.26
CA ASP A 167 10.71 12.02 -23.52
C ASP A 167 9.46 12.70 -24.12
N PRO A 168 8.96 13.80 -23.50
CA PRO A 168 7.78 14.51 -23.98
C PRO A 168 7.86 14.86 -25.47
N THR A 169 9.07 15.09 -25.97
CA THR A 169 9.31 15.36 -27.40
C THR A 169 9.08 14.14 -28.27
N GLN A 170 9.49 12.94 -27.82
CA GLN A 170 9.22 11.69 -28.54
C GLN A 170 7.74 11.34 -28.55
N LEU A 171 7.05 11.55 -27.42
CA LEU A 171 5.60 11.38 -27.33
C LEU A 171 4.86 12.35 -28.26
N TYR A 172 5.31 13.60 -28.34
CA TYR A 172 4.76 14.58 -29.28
C TYR A 172 5.01 14.20 -30.74
N LEU A 173 6.22 13.75 -31.10
CA LEU A 173 6.54 13.33 -32.45
C LEU A 173 5.74 12.09 -32.89
N GLN A 174 5.54 11.12 -31.99
CA GLN A 174 4.69 9.95 -32.26
C GLN A 174 3.22 10.35 -32.46
N LYS A 175 2.68 11.20 -31.58
CA LYS A 175 1.29 11.66 -31.68
C LYS A 175 1.06 12.56 -32.88
N LYS A 176 2.01 13.42 -33.24
CA LYS A 176 1.94 14.29 -34.40
C LYS A 176 1.61 13.50 -35.65
N ASN A 177 2.34 12.42 -35.93
CA ASN A 177 2.12 11.58 -37.12
C ASN A 177 0.73 10.92 -37.15
N HIS A 178 0.11 10.67 -36.00
CA HIS A 178 -1.23 10.10 -35.90
C HIS A 178 -2.34 11.17 -35.94
N ASP A 179 -2.04 12.40 -35.54
CA ASP A 179 -2.98 13.53 -35.50
C ASP A 179 -2.92 14.40 -36.78
N GLU A 180 -2.07 14.08 -37.77
CA GLU A 180 -2.05 14.80 -39.04
C GLU A 180 -3.32 14.50 -39.85
N VAL A 181 -4.18 15.52 -40.01
CA VAL A 181 -5.37 15.41 -40.85
C VAL A 181 -4.95 15.41 -42.32
N HIS A 182 -4.84 14.23 -42.93
CA HIS A 182 -4.59 14.11 -44.36
C HIS A 182 -5.84 14.50 -45.16
N LEU A 183 -5.73 15.57 -45.96
CA LEU A 183 -6.84 16.10 -46.77
C LEU A 183 -7.42 15.11 -47.79
N PHE A 184 -6.68 14.05 -48.14
CA PHE A 184 -7.08 13.03 -49.11
C PHE A 184 -7.32 11.66 -48.47
N ASP A 185 -7.49 11.60 -47.15
CA ASP A 185 -7.88 10.36 -46.49
C ASP A 185 -9.32 9.98 -46.87
N SER A 186 -9.49 8.78 -47.43
CA SER A 186 -10.76 8.25 -47.89
C SER A 186 -11.78 8.13 -46.75
N VAL A 187 -11.29 7.91 -45.52
CA VAL A 187 -12.13 7.82 -44.32
C VAL A 187 -12.79 9.16 -43.99
N HIS A 188 -12.05 10.27 -44.12
CA HIS A 188 -12.59 11.61 -43.87
C HIS A 188 -13.56 12.07 -44.95
N TRP A 189 -13.34 11.66 -46.20
CA TRP A 189 -14.23 11.96 -47.32
C TRP A 189 -15.56 11.21 -47.22
N GLN A 190 -15.52 9.94 -46.81
CA GLN A 190 -16.74 9.15 -46.57
C GLN A 190 -17.55 9.71 -45.40
N LYS A 191 -16.88 10.12 -44.31
CA LYS A 191 -17.56 10.69 -43.14
C LYS A 191 -18.23 12.04 -43.45
N ASN A 192 -17.65 12.83 -44.35
CA ASN A 192 -18.11 14.18 -44.70
C ASN A 192 -18.56 14.29 -46.17
N GLU A 193 -19.15 13.23 -46.72
CA GLU A 193 -19.51 13.11 -48.13
C GLU A 193 -20.30 14.31 -48.66
N LYS A 194 -21.31 14.77 -47.89
CA LYS A 194 -22.13 15.93 -48.26
C LYS A 194 -21.31 17.21 -48.42
N LEU A 195 -20.36 17.44 -47.52
CA LEU A 195 -19.55 18.65 -47.51
C LEU A 195 -18.57 18.63 -48.69
N VAL A 196 -17.91 17.50 -48.93
CA VAL A 196 -17.01 17.30 -50.07
C VAL A 196 -17.77 17.45 -51.39
N ALA A 197 -18.97 16.86 -51.52
CA ALA A 197 -19.80 16.98 -52.72
C ALA A 197 -20.23 18.43 -52.99
N THR A 198 -20.59 19.20 -51.96
CA THR A 198 -20.95 20.62 -52.13
C THR A 198 -19.77 21.48 -52.59
N VAL A 199 -18.57 21.25 -52.02
CA VAL A 199 -17.34 21.96 -52.43
C VAL A 199 -16.98 21.59 -53.87
N ALA A 200 -17.04 20.30 -54.23
CA ALA A 200 -16.77 19.85 -55.59
C ALA A 200 -17.75 20.46 -56.62
N MET A 201 -19.05 20.54 -56.29
CA MET A 201 -20.06 21.18 -57.14
C MET A 201 -19.82 22.69 -57.29
N MET A 202 -19.44 23.38 -56.21
CA MET A 202 -19.08 24.80 -56.29
C MET A 202 -17.88 25.02 -57.20
N VAL A 203 -16.81 24.23 -57.06
CA VAL A 203 -15.63 24.33 -57.92
C VAL A 203 -15.96 24.03 -59.39
N ALA A 204 -16.73 22.97 -59.66
CA ALA A 204 -17.16 22.63 -61.02
C ALA A 204 -18.02 23.73 -61.66
N SER A 205 -18.92 24.35 -60.88
CA SER A 205 -19.75 25.46 -61.36
C SER A 205 -18.91 26.69 -61.74
N LEU A 206 -17.88 27.02 -60.96
CA LEU A 206 -16.96 28.12 -61.26
C LEU A 206 -16.17 27.86 -62.54
N ILE A 207 -15.69 26.62 -62.74
CA ILE A 207 -14.97 26.22 -63.95
C ILE A 207 -15.88 26.31 -65.19
N LEU A 208 -17.13 25.84 -65.09
CA LEU A 208 -18.12 25.94 -66.18
C LEU A 208 -18.43 27.40 -66.54
N ILE A 209 -18.59 28.28 -65.54
CA ILE A 209 -18.83 29.71 -65.78
C ILE A 209 -17.61 30.36 -66.45
N GLN A 210 -16.40 30.05 -65.98
CA GLN A 210 -15.17 30.61 -66.55
C GLN A 210 -14.95 30.14 -68.00
N THR A 211 -15.16 28.86 -68.29
CA THR A 211 -15.03 28.30 -69.65
C THR A 211 -16.09 28.87 -70.61
N LEU A 212 -17.33 29.05 -70.17
CA LEU A 212 -18.37 29.70 -70.97
C LEU A 212 -18.06 31.17 -71.25
N ASN A 213 -17.61 31.91 -70.24
CA ASN A 213 -17.21 33.31 -70.40
C ASN A 213 -16.01 33.45 -71.34
N PHE A 214 -15.03 32.55 -71.22
CA PHE A 214 -13.89 32.49 -72.13
C PHE A 214 -14.33 32.17 -73.57
N GLY A 215 -15.24 31.21 -73.76
CA GLY A 215 -15.80 30.88 -75.07
C GLY A 215 -16.59 32.04 -75.71
N ARG A 216 -17.38 32.78 -74.91
CA ARG A 216 -18.08 34.00 -75.36
C ARG A 216 -17.10 35.08 -75.79
N TRP A 217 -16.09 35.37 -74.96
CA TRP A 217 -15.04 36.32 -75.30
C TRP A 217 -14.33 35.96 -76.62
N LEU A 218 -14.05 34.66 -76.82
CA LEU A 218 -13.38 34.17 -78.02
C LEU A 218 -14.28 34.31 -79.27
N LYS A 219 -15.58 34.05 -79.13
CA LYS A 219 -16.58 34.26 -80.20
C LYS A 219 -16.72 35.73 -80.57
N ASP A 220 -16.82 36.62 -79.58
CA ASP A 220 -16.95 38.08 -79.81
C ASP A 220 -15.70 38.65 -80.48
N LYS A 221 -14.51 38.17 -80.11
CA LYS A 221 -13.24 38.55 -80.74
C LYS A 221 -13.17 38.11 -82.21
N ILE A 222 -13.68 36.92 -82.55
CA ILE A 222 -13.74 36.44 -83.93
C ILE A 222 -14.76 37.24 -84.75
N LEU A 223 -15.95 37.54 -84.20
CA LEU A 223 -16.99 38.34 -84.87
C LEU A 223 -16.54 39.79 -85.14
N GLN A 224 -15.86 40.43 -84.19
CA GLN A 224 -15.25 41.75 -84.40
C GLN A 224 -14.16 41.73 -85.48
N SER A 225 -13.39 40.65 -85.60
CA SER A 225 -12.40 40.52 -86.68
C SER A 225 -13.06 40.39 -88.06
N LYS A 226 -14.22 39.70 -88.14
CA LYS A 226 -14.98 39.56 -89.39
C LYS A 226 -15.70 40.85 -89.81
N GLN A 227 -16.20 41.65 -88.87
CA GLN A 227 -16.80 42.97 -89.15
C GLN A 227 -15.79 44.03 -89.58
N LYS A 228 -14.49 43.87 -89.26
CA LYS A 228 -13.42 44.75 -89.74
C LYS A 228 -12.90 44.40 -91.15
N LEU A 229 -13.38 43.30 -91.73
CA LEU A 229 -12.95 42.74 -93.02
C LEU A 229 -14.04 42.81 -94.11
N ALA A 230 -15.20 43.39 -93.80
CA ALA A 230 -16.29 43.72 -94.73
C ALA A 230 -16.42 45.25 -94.82
#